data_AF-A0AB34JY02-F1
#
_entry.id   AF-A0AB34JY02-F1
#
_cell.length_a   1.000
_cell.length_b   1.000
_cell.length_c   1.000
_cell.angle_alpha   90.00
_cell.angle_beta   90.00
_cell.angle_gamma   90.00
#
_symmetry.space_group_name_H-M   'P 1'
#
loop_
_entity.id
_entity.type
_entity.pdbx_description
1 polymer ?
#
loop_
_entity_poly.entity_id
_entity_poly.type
_entity_poly.pdbx_seq_one_letter_code
_entity_poly.pdbx_strand_id
1 'polypeptide(L)'
;MLLLLLAAPALLLPPHPSRAARAVACASAGPTPEEWREFRAKLIAGGGLSGLQTTANADGGAPVPPEGEAAPPPQADDVAPANLELLKAQNEDLWNEYLLGGWAHESPLEAGGLLVRAPLPSQLAFQMRHAPSSHWGAKLRARLAAAVPSDSSAAETQRILSQWQANHRYCYRAAEAMVEEVMAAVAARASNGRVAAADLSEGERQMVTLFAAAQEEWQQVCLVVSASGEGNVCVAINRPLAKAVSERLAALILNGGAPPPHSADVVSKFVRAFGEQAGVYVGGPTAQAAPALLVHGHDLPGSTELAPGSRLFTGGVAAAIDGVLAGEYSPLDFRWFIGRHENLPTSGGAWRAVACARPVALKQCLGLPKPLWHEVLELCGGELAELSRMELLKRDDLQL
;
A
#
# COMPACT_ATOMS: atom_id res chain seq x y z
N MET A 1 2.91 25.96 7.63
CA MET A 1 2.25 24.67 7.95
C MET A 1 2.57 24.31 9.38
N LEU A 2 1.67 24.64 10.31
CA LEU A 2 1.83 24.34 11.73
C LEU A 2 1.33 22.91 11.98
N LEU A 3 2.24 22.00 12.33
CA LEU A 3 1.86 20.65 12.79
C LEU A 3 1.13 20.77 14.13
N LEU A 4 -0.19 20.58 14.11
CA LEU A 4 -1.00 20.42 15.30
C LEU A 4 -0.81 18.99 15.83
N LEU A 5 0.08 18.83 16.81
CA LEU A 5 0.18 17.63 17.65
C LEU A 5 -1.09 17.53 18.52
N LEU A 6 -2.13 16.90 17.98
CA LEU A 6 -3.24 16.39 18.77
C LEU A 6 -2.82 15.04 19.37
N ALA A 7 -2.29 15.07 20.58
CA ALA A 7 -2.24 13.87 21.42
C ALA A 7 -3.67 13.52 21.85
N ALA A 8 -4.34 12.67 21.08
CA ALA A 8 -5.59 12.05 21.51
C ALA A 8 -5.26 10.96 22.54
N PRO A 9 -5.85 10.98 23.75
CA PRO A 9 -5.77 9.83 24.64
C PRO A 9 -6.53 8.67 23.98
N ALA A 10 -5.89 7.50 23.90
CA ALA A 10 -6.49 6.27 23.41
C ALA A 10 -7.73 5.92 24.25
N LEU A 11 -8.91 6.30 23.76
CA LEU A 11 -10.17 5.79 24.27
C LEU A 11 -10.31 4.35 23.77
N LEU A 12 -9.97 3.39 24.63
CA LEU A 12 -10.27 1.98 24.46
C LEU A 12 -11.79 1.80 24.41
N LEU A 13 -12.36 1.87 23.21
CA LEU A 13 -13.70 1.37 22.96
C LEU A 13 -13.64 -0.17 22.93
N PRO A 14 -14.61 -0.87 23.53
CA PRO A 14 -14.68 -2.33 23.46
C PRO A 14 -14.84 -2.78 22.00
N PRO A 15 -14.27 -3.94 21.61
CA PRO A 15 -14.40 -4.46 20.26
C PRO A 15 -15.88 -4.71 19.93
N HIS A 16 -16.37 -4.09 18.86
CA HIS A 16 -17.68 -4.43 18.31
C HIS A 16 -17.64 -5.89 17.82
N PRO A 17 -18.66 -6.74 18.13
CA PRO A 17 -18.75 -8.07 17.57
C PRO A 17 -18.88 -7.96 16.05
N SER A 18 -17.90 -8.50 15.32
CA SER A 18 -17.88 -8.53 13.87
C SER A 18 -19.05 -9.37 13.36
N ARG A 19 -20.11 -8.72 12.89
CA ARG A 19 -21.14 -9.39 12.10
C ARG A 19 -20.53 -9.72 10.74
N ALA A 20 -20.43 -11.01 10.42
CA ALA A 20 -20.03 -11.49 9.10
C ALA A 20 -20.98 -10.90 8.04
N ALA A 21 -20.49 -9.91 7.31
CA ALA A 21 -21.20 -9.37 6.14
C ALA A 21 -21.10 -10.40 5.02
N ARG A 22 -22.25 -10.97 4.62
CA ARG A 22 -22.36 -11.74 3.39
C ARG A 22 -22.07 -10.79 2.22
N ALA A 23 -20.93 -10.99 1.56
CA ALA A 23 -20.57 -10.30 0.34
C ALA A 23 -21.62 -10.60 -0.74
N VAL A 24 -22.22 -9.55 -1.31
CA VAL A 24 -23.06 -9.64 -2.50
C VAL A 24 -22.11 -9.75 -3.69
N ALA A 25 -22.14 -10.89 -4.37
CA ALA A 25 -21.33 -11.16 -5.56
C ALA A 25 -21.74 -10.21 -6.70
N CYS A 26 -20.84 -9.32 -7.11
CA CYS A 26 -20.88 -8.71 -8.44
C CYS A 26 -20.25 -9.68 -9.46
N ALA A 27 -20.81 -9.67 -10.67
CA ALA A 27 -20.52 -10.60 -11.76
C ALA A 27 -19.06 -10.51 -12.28
N SER A 28 -18.56 -11.67 -12.71
CA SER A 28 -17.16 -12.07 -12.99
C SER A 28 -16.22 -11.86 -11.80
N ALA A 29 -16.10 -12.89 -10.95
CA ALA A 29 -15.00 -12.97 -10.02
C ALA A 29 -13.70 -12.87 -10.84
N GLY A 30 -12.93 -11.81 -10.62
CA GLY A 30 -11.59 -11.70 -11.20
C GLY A 30 -10.70 -12.87 -10.73
N PRO A 31 -9.44 -12.92 -11.20
CA PRO A 31 -8.55 -14.02 -10.85
C PRO A 31 -8.40 -14.17 -9.33
N THR A 32 -8.49 -15.42 -8.86
CA THR A 32 -8.23 -15.87 -7.50
C THR A 32 -6.77 -15.63 -7.09
N PRO A 33 -6.44 -15.64 -5.78
CA PRO A 33 -5.05 -15.57 -5.32
C PRO A 33 -4.15 -16.65 -5.95
N GLU A 34 -4.67 -17.86 -6.12
CA GLU A 34 -3.94 -18.97 -6.75
C GLU A 34 -3.64 -18.68 -8.23
N GLU A 35 -4.62 -18.15 -8.99
CA GLU A 35 -4.41 -17.75 -10.38
C GLU A 35 -3.39 -16.60 -10.51
N TRP A 36 -3.38 -15.66 -9.55
CA TRP A 36 -2.34 -14.63 -9.49
C TRP A 36 -0.95 -15.21 -9.18
N ARG A 37 -0.84 -16.21 -8.30
CA ARG A 37 0.43 -16.93 -8.04
C ARG A 37 0.91 -17.67 -9.29
N GLU A 38 0.03 -18.36 -10.00
CA GLU A 38 0.37 -19.02 -11.27
C GLU A 38 0.80 -18.02 -12.33
N PHE A 39 0.11 -16.88 -12.44
CA PHE A 39 0.49 -15.80 -13.33
C PHE A 39 1.91 -15.29 -13.02
N ARG A 40 2.24 -15.08 -11.74
CA ARG A 40 3.61 -14.71 -11.30
C ARG A 40 4.64 -15.77 -11.67
N ALA A 41 4.34 -17.04 -11.40
CA ALA A 41 5.23 -18.14 -11.73
C ALA A 41 5.51 -18.20 -13.25
N LYS A 42 4.50 -17.95 -14.08
CA LYS A 42 4.64 -17.87 -15.55
C LYS A 42 5.49 -16.68 -16.00
N LEU A 43 5.30 -15.50 -15.39
CA LEU A 43 6.14 -14.32 -15.69
C LEU A 43 7.62 -14.56 -15.35
N ILE A 44 7.88 -15.23 -14.22
CA ILE A 44 9.25 -15.56 -13.79
C ILE A 44 9.86 -16.63 -14.71
N ALA A 45 9.13 -17.70 -15.01
CA ALA A 45 9.62 -18.80 -15.85
C ALA A 45 9.79 -18.40 -17.33
N GLY A 46 9.02 -17.43 -17.81
CA GLY A 46 9.03 -16.96 -19.19
C GLY A 46 10.05 -15.86 -19.53
N GLY A 47 10.89 -15.43 -18.58
CA GLY A 47 11.90 -14.39 -18.82
C GLY A 47 11.35 -12.96 -18.95
N GLY A 48 10.20 -12.67 -18.32
CA GLY A 48 9.53 -11.36 -18.38
C GLY A 48 8.38 -11.27 -19.39
N LEU A 49 7.76 -10.09 -19.49
CA LEU A 49 6.53 -9.81 -20.27
C LEU A 49 6.65 -10.05 -21.79
N SER A 50 7.81 -10.42 -22.32
CA SER A 50 8.07 -10.62 -23.76
C SER A 50 7.19 -11.69 -24.43
N GLY A 51 6.54 -12.58 -23.65
CA GLY A 51 5.70 -13.65 -24.19
C GLY A 51 4.19 -13.43 -24.12
N LEU A 52 3.70 -12.36 -23.46
CA LEU A 52 2.26 -12.09 -23.34
C LEU A 52 1.79 -11.24 -24.52
N GLN A 53 1.29 -11.91 -25.57
CA GLN A 53 0.52 -11.25 -26.62
C GLN A 53 -0.74 -10.64 -25.99
N THR A 54 -0.78 -9.31 -25.86
CA THR A 54 -2.01 -8.60 -25.53
C THR A 54 -3.01 -8.84 -26.65
N THR A 55 -4.24 -9.23 -26.30
CA THR A 55 -5.32 -9.56 -27.24
C THR A 55 -5.89 -8.34 -27.99
N ALA A 56 -5.11 -7.26 -28.13
CA ALA A 56 -5.56 -6.00 -28.69
C ALA A 56 -5.47 -5.92 -30.23
N ASN A 57 -4.79 -6.84 -30.92
CA ASN A 57 -4.67 -6.83 -32.38
C ASN A 57 -4.94 -8.21 -33.00
N ALA A 58 -6.19 -8.65 -32.96
CA ALA A 58 -6.69 -9.73 -33.79
C ALA A 58 -7.39 -9.14 -35.03
N ASP A 59 -6.64 -8.40 -35.85
CA ASP A 59 -7.00 -8.16 -37.27
C ASP A 59 -5.81 -7.53 -38.00
N GLY A 60 -5.13 -8.32 -38.81
CA GLY A 60 -4.06 -7.85 -39.71
C GLY A 60 -2.84 -8.77 -39.71
N GLY A 61 -2.77 -9.66 -40.69
CA GLY A 61 -1.65 -10.57 -40.91
C GLY A 61 -0.36 -9.82 -41.25
N ALA A 62 0.43 -9.48 -40.22
CA ALA A 62 1.81 -9.06 -40.38
C ALA A 62 2.76 -10.28 -40.31
N PRO A 63 3.86 -10.28 -41.08
CA PRO A 63 4.79 -11.41 -41.11
C PRO A 63 5.48 -11.58 -39.76
N VAL A 64 5.60 -12.84 -39.35
CA VAL A 64 6.36 -13.28 -38.17
C VAL A 64 7.81 -12.79 -38.31
N PRO A 65 8.33 -11.98 -37.36
CA PRO A 65 9.72 -11.57 -37.41
C PRO A 65 10.64 -12.77 -37.14
N PRO A 66 11.86 -12.79 -37.72
CA PRO A 66 12.82 -13.86 -37.50
C PRO A 66 13.19 -13.97 -36.01
N GLU A 67 13.18 -15.20 -35.50
CA GLU A 67 13.69 -15.55 -34.17
C GLU A 67 15.14 -15.08 -34.03
N GLY A 68 15.40 -14.08 -33.19
CA GLY A 68 16.79 -13.64 -32.95
C GLY A 68 16.97 -12.40 -32.09
N GLU A 69 16.01 -11.48 -32.05
CA GLU A 69 16.08 -10.31 -31.18
C GLU A 69 14.80 -10.18 -30.39
N ALA A 70 14.86 -10.51 -29.09
CA ALA A 70 13.79 -10.18 -28.17
C ALA A 70 13.58 -8.67 -28.21
N ALA A 71 12.36 -8.24 -28.57
CA ALA A 71 12.01 -6.83 -28.48
C ALA A 71 12.33 -6.35 -27.06
N PRO A 72 12.96 -5.16 -26.90
CA PRO A 72 13.21 -4.61 -25.58
C PRO A 72 11.88 -4.58 -24.82
N PRO A 73 11.86 -4.99 -23.53
CA PRO A 73 10.63 -5.01 -22.76
C PRO A 73 10.00 -3.61 -22.83
N PRO A 74 8.65 -3.52 -22.94
CA PRO A 74 7.97 -2.23 -22.96
C PRO A 74 8.47 -1.43 -21.76
N GLN A 75 9.14 -0.31 -22.03
CA GLN A 75 9.63 0.57 -20.98
C GLN A 75 8.41 1.06 -20.23
N ALA A 76 8.39 0.83 -18.91
CA ALA A 76 7.38 1.40 -18.05
C ALA A 76 7.60 2.92 -18.02
N ASP A 77 6.89 3.65 -18.89
CA ASP A 77 6.89 5.12 -18.94
C ASP A 77 6.43 5.76 -17.61
N ASP A 78 5.94 4.95 -16.67
CA ASP A 78 5.24 5.39 -15.46
C ASP A 78 6.15 5.62 -14.24
N VAL A 79 7.44 5.24 -14.30
CA VAL A 79 8.33 5.31 -13.13
C VAL A 79 9.20 6.55 -13.19
N ALA A 80 9.16 7.35 -12.12
CA ALA A 80 9.97 8.57 -12.02
C ALA A 80 11.46 8.25 -12.22
N PRO A 81 12.17 8.84 -13.20
CA PRO A 81 13.57 8.52 -13.48
C PRO A 81 14.49 8.63 -12.27
N ALA A 82 14.27 9.64 -11.41
CA ALA A 82 15.04 9.83 -10.19
C ALA A 82 14.81 8.70 -9.15
N ASN A 83 13.64 8.06 -9.13
CA ASN A 83 13.42 6.86 -8.31
C ASN A 83 14.23 5.66 -8.84
N LEU A 84 14.41 5.53 -10.16
CA LEU A 84 15.20 4.46 -10.77
C LEU A 84 16.69 4.65 -10.52
N GLU A 85 17.18 5.89 -10.65
CA GLU A 85 18.57 6.24 -10.31
C GLU A 85 18.90 5.92 -8.85
N LEU A 86 18.00 6.30 -7.93
CA LEU A 86 18.19 6.00 -6.51
C LEU A 86 18.15 4.49 -6.25
N LEU A 87 17.23 3.76 -6.87
CA LEU A 87 17.15 2.30 -6.74
C LEU A 87 18.46 1.65 -7.22
N LYS A 88 18.99 2.08 -8.37
CA LYS A 88 20.27 1.59 -8.89
C LYS A 88 21.43 1.84 -7.91
N ALA A 89 21.48 3.03 -7.32
CA ALA A 89 22.52 3.38 -6.36
C ALA A 89 22.41 2.60 -5.04
N GLN A 90 21.19 2.19 -4.65
CA GLN A 90 20.95 1.42 -3.42
C GLN A 90 21.17 -0.07 -3.62
N ASN A 91 20.75 -0.61 -4.77
CA ASN A 91 20.76 -2.04 -5.06
C ASN A 91 20.65 -2.27 -6.58
N GLU A 92 21.78 -2.51 -7.24
CA GLU A 92 21.85 -2.68 -8.70
C GLU A 92 21.12 -3.95 -9.18
N ASP A 93 21.17 -5.05 -8.41
CA ASP A 93 20.49 -6.29 -8.76
C ASP A 93 18.97 -6.11 -8.72
N LEU A 94 18.45 -5.49 -7.66
CA LEU A 94 17.03 -5.18 -7.53
C LEU A 94 16.56 -4.19 -8.59
N TRP A 95 17.42 -3.23 -8.97
CA TRP A 95 17.18 -2.31 -10.08
C TRP A 95 17.06 -3.06 -11.41
N ASN A 96 17.98 -3.98 -11.71
CA ASN A 96 17.93 -4.81 -12.91
C ASN A 96 16.62 -5.61 -12.98
N GLU A 97 16.22 -6.23 -11.88
CA GLU A 97 14.94 -6.95 -11.79
C GLU A 97 13.73 -6.04 -12.00
N TYR A 98 13.78 -4.83 -11.46
CA TYR A 98 12.74 -3.83 -11.65
C TYR A 98 12.61 -3.45 -13.13
N LEU A 99 13.72 -3.22 -13.83
CA LEU A 99 13.70 -2.89 -15.26
C LEU A 99 13.20 -4.04 -16.14
N LEU A 100 13.46 -5.29 -15.74
CA LEU A 100 13.05 -6.48 -16.50
C LEU A 100 11.57 -6.84 -16.28
N GLY A 101 10.90 -6.31 -15.26
CA GLY A 101 9.52 -6.69 -14.95
C GLY A 101 8.92 -6.11 -13.68
N GLY A 102 9.11 -4.83 -13.41
CA GLY A 102 8.36 -4.12 -12.37
C GLY A 102 6.88 -4.00 -12.75
N TRP A 103 5.99 -4.55 -11.93
CA TRP A 103 4.53 -4.48 -12.15
C TRP A 103 3.79 -4.46 -10.82
N ALA A 104 2.56 -3.94 -10.85
CA ALA A 104 1.59 -4.03 -9.77
C ALA A 104 0.17 -4.05 -10.36
N HIS A 105 -0.77 -4.75 -9.74
CA HIS A 105 -2.16 -4.79 -10.17
C HIS A 105 -3.11 -4.91 -8.97
N GLU A 106 -4.29 -4.29 -9.04
CA GLU A 106 -5.34 -4.55 -8.04
C GLU A 106 -5.69 -6.03 -8.05
N SER A 107 -5.67 -6.66 -6.86
CA SER A 107 -5.85 -8.10 -6.71
C SER A 107 -6.64 -8.40 -5.44
N PRO A 108 -7.14 -9.63 -5.27
CA PRO A 108 -7.51 -10.12 -3.95
C PRO A 108 -6.34 -10.03 -2.97
N LEU A 109 -6.66 -9.96 -1.68
CA LEU A 109 -5.67 -9.92 -0.62
C LEU A 109 -4.86 -11.22 -0.58
N GLU A 110 -3.53 -11.11 -0.61
CA GLU A 110 -2.62 -12.26 -0.52
C GLU A 110 -1.30 -11.91 0.16
N ALA A 111 -0.65 -12.90 0.77
CA ALA A 111 0.70 -12.74 1.30
C ALA A 111 1.71 -12.50 0.16
N GLY A 112 2.69 -11.63 0.40
CA GLY A 112 3.61 -11.11 -0.61
C GLY A 112 3.02 -9.99 -1.48
N GLY A 113 1.71 -9.72 -1.39
CA GLY A 113 1.06 -8.55 -1.97
C GLY A 113 1.19 -7.30 -1.10
N LEU A 114 0.64 -6.19 -1.58
CA LEU A 114 0.60 -4.90 -0.89
C LEU A 114 -0.84 -4.54 -0.51
N LEU A 115 -0.96 -3.77 0.57
CA LEU A 115 -2.12 -2.96 0.90
C LEU A 115 -1.75 -1.49 0.78
N VAL A 116 -2.51 -0.76 -0.03
CA VAL A 116 -2.28 0.67 -0.28
C VAL A 116 -3.40 1.48 0.34
N ARG A 117 -3.08 2.46 1.18
CA ARG A 117 -4.08 3.32 1.81
C ARG A 117 -4.72 4.24 0.77
N ALA A 118 -6.03 4.14 0.60
CA ALA A 118 -6.80 5.06 -0.24
C ALA A 118 -7.02 6.40 0.49
N PRO A 119 -7.04 7.54 -0.22
CA PRO A 119 -7.46 8.82 0.34
C PRO A 119 -8.91 8.78 0.79
N LEU A 120 -9.26 9.58 1.80
CA LEU A 120 -10.64 9.61 2.32
C LEU A 120 -11.69 9.87 1.22
N PRO A 121 -11.50 10.83 0.28
CA PRO A 121 -12.46 11.01 -0.81
C PRO A 121 -12.66 9.75 -1.68
N SER A 122 -11.58 9.03 -1.98
CA SER A 122 -11.63 7.75 -2.70
C SER A 122 -12.36 6.67 -1.88
N GLN A 123 -12.13 6.63 -0.56
CA GLN A 123 -12.82 5.71 0.34
C GLN A 123 -14.34 5.99 0.36
N LEU A 124 -14.76 7.25 0.40
CA LEU A 124 -16.18 7.62 0.36
C LEU A 124 -16.81 7.29 -0.99
N ALA A 125 -16.11 7.54 -2.11
CA ALA A 125 -16.56 7.15 -3.44
C ALA A 125 -16.72 5.62 -3.56
N PHE A 126 -15.78 4.85 -3.00
CA PHE A 126 -15.89 3.40 -2.92
C PHE A 126 -17.12 2.96 -2.11
N GLN A 127 -17.32 3.52 -0.91
CA GLN A 127 -18.47 3.20 -0.07
C GLN A 127 -19.78 3.55 -0.74
N MET A 128 -19.85 4.68 -1.44
CA MET A 128 -21.01 5.04 -2.24
C MET A 128 -21.33 3.94 -3.25
N ARG A 129 -20.35 3.40 -3.98
CA ARG A 129 -20.56 2.37 -5.00
C ARG A 129 -20.89 0.99 -4.42
N HIS A 130 -20.20 0.58 -3.36
CA HIS A 130 -20.18 -0.83 -2.90
C HIS A 130 -20.81 -1.07 -1.53
N ALA A 131 -21.04 -0.03 -0.74
CA ALA A 131 -21.60 -0.13 0.62
C ALA A 131 -22.85 0.77 0.75
N PRO A 132 -24.01 0.35 0.18
CA PRO A 132 -25.23 1.17 0.20
C PRO A 132 -25.75 1.49 1.61
N SER A 133 -25.36 0.70 2.61
CA SER A 133 -25.66 0.94 4.02
C SER A 133 -24.68 1.90 4.71
N SER A 134 -23.59 2.33 4.06
CA SER A 134 -22.67 3.33 4.63
C SER A 134 -23.38 4.67 4.73
N HIS A 135 -23.36 5.29 5.91
CA HIS A 135 -23.90 6.63 6.14
C HIS A 135 -23.32 7.65 5.15
N TRP A 136 -21.99 7.71 5.03
CA TRP A 136 -21.31 8.66 4.14
C TRP A 136 -21.43 8.28 2.66
N GLY A 137 -21.45 6.98 2.34
CA GLY A 137 -21.74 6.50 0.99
C GLY A 137 -23.14 6.92 0.52
N ALA A 138 -24.16 6.77 1.38
CA ALA A 138 -25.52 7.20 1.11
C ALA A 138 -25.64 8.73 0.99
N LYS A 139 -24.95 9.48 1.85
CA LYS A 139 -24.92 10.95 1.78
C LYS A 139 -24.28 11.47 0.50
N LEU A 140 -23.17 10.85 0.05
CA LEU A 140 -22.56 11.18 -1.24
C LEU A 140 -23.49 10.87 -2.40
N ARG A 141 -24.16 9.71 -2.38
CA ARG A 141 -25.17 9.36 -3.40
C ARG A 141 -26.32 10.37 -3.45
N ALA A 142 -26.85 10.79 -2.30
CA ALA A 142 -27.91 11.78 -2.21
C ALA A 142 -27.46 13.15 -2.74
N ARG A 143 -26.22 13.55 -2.45
CA ARG A 143 -25.63 14.77 -3.01
C ARG A 143 -25.54 14.73 -4.53
N LEU A 144 -25.10 13.61 -5.10
CA LEU A 144 -25.09 13.43 -6.55
C LEU A 144 -26.51 13.49 -7.13
N ALA A 145 -27.50 12.85 -6.50
CA ALA A 145 -28.89 12.92 -6.93
C ALA A 145 -29.46 14.34 -6.91
N ALA A 146 -29.12 15.14 -5.90
CA ALA A 146 -29.55 16.53 -5.79
C ALA A 146 -28.92 17.47 -6.83
N ALA A 147 -27.81 17.07 -7.47
CA ALA A 147 -27.16 17.82 -8.53
C ALA A 147 -27.75 17.56 -9.93
N VAL A 148 -28.65 16.58 -10.06
CA VAL A 148 -29.34 16.29 -11.34
C VAL A 148 -30.37 17.40 -11.61
N PRO A 149 -30.47 17.92 -12.86
CA PRO A 149 -31.46 18.95 -13.20
C PRO A 149 -32.88 18.52 -12.85
N SER A 150 -33.64 19.38 -12.16
CA SER A 150 -34.96 19.07 -11.62
C SER A 150 -36.03 18.77 -12.68
N ASP A 151 -35.79 19.18 -13.93
CA ASP A 151 -36.62 18.93 -15.11
C ASP A 151 -36.30 17.60 -15.81
N SER A 152 -35.30 16.85 -15.34
CA SER A 152 -34.94 15.55 -15.88
C SER A 152 -36.02 14.50 -15.64
N SER A 153 -36.34 13.71 -16.67
CA SER A 153 -37.16 12.51 -16.51
C SER A 153 -36.47 11.47 -15.60
N ALA A 154 -37.24 10.53 -15.02
CA ALA A 154 -36.67 9.47 -14.19
C ALA A 154 -35.60 8.62 -14.91
N ALA A 155 -35.82 8.33 -16.21
CA ALA A 155 -34.85 7.58 -17.02
C ALA A 155 -33.56 8.36 -17.25
N GLU A 156 -33.68 9.67 -17.50
CA GLU A 156 -32.54 10.56 -17.70
C GLU A 156 -31.74 10.74 -16.40
N THR A 157 -32.43 10.93 -15.27
CA THR A 157 -31.82 10.98 -13.94
C THR A 157 -31.01 9.71 -13.66
N GLN A 158 -31.57 8.54 -13.94
CA GLN A 158 -30.86 7.28 -13.76
C GLN A 158 -29.62 7.19 -14.66
N ARG A 159 -29.73 7.61 -15.93
CA ARG A 159 -28.61 7.63 -16.88
C ARG A 159 -27.47 8.53 -16.42
N ILE A 160 -27.78 9.77 -16.02
CA ILE A 160 -26.82 10.75 -15.50
C ILE A 160 -26.13 10.20 -14.26
N LEU A 161 -26.90 9.67 -13.30
CA LEU A 161 -26.35 9.11 -12.08
C LEU A 161 -25.43 7.92 -12.33
N SER A 162 -25.80 7.01 -13.24
CA SER A 162 -24.94 5.89 -13.63
C SER A 162 -23.65 6.39 -14.28
N GLN A 163 -23.71 7.39 -15.16
CA GLN A 163 -22.52 7.98 -15.79
C GLN A 163 -21.60 8.65 -14.74
N TRP A 164 -22.16 9.41 -13.81
CA TRP A 164 -21.40 10.07 -12.75
C TRP A 164 -20.78 9.07 -11.78
N GLN A 165 -21.51 8.04 -11.39
CA GLN A 165 -21.01 6.96 -10.54
C GLN A 165 -19.86 6.20 -11.19
N ALA A 166 -19.88 6.02 -12.52
CA ALA A 166 -18.79 5.42 -13.28
C ALA A 166 -17.57 6.35 -13.44
N ASN A 167 -17.76 7.66 -13.39
CA ASN A 167 -16.67 8.63 -13.49
C ASN A 167 -15.94 8.78 -12.14
N HIS A 168 -14.81 8.08 -11.99
CA HIS A 168 -13.99 8.09 -10.78
C HIS A 168 -13.58 9.51 -10.36
N ARG A 169 -13.06 10.32 -11.29
CA ARG A 169 -12.61 11.69 -11.02
C ARG A 169 -13.74 12.58 -10.51
N TYR A 170 -14.94 12.47 -11.10
CA TYR A 170 -16.10 13.25 -10.66
C TYR A 170 -16.54 12.85 -9.25
N CYS A 171 -16.67 11.55 -8.99
CA CYS A 171 -17.03 11.03 -7.67
C CYS A 171 -16.01 11.42 -6.59
N TYR A 172 -14.71 11.34 -6.93
CA TYR A 172 -13.62 11.76 -6.07
C TYR A 172 -13.75 13.23 -5.67
N ARG A 173 -13.94 14.15 -6.65
CA ARG A 173 -14.08 15.59 -6.37
C ARG A 173 -15.34 15.92 -5.58
N ALA A 174 -16.45 15.24 -5.85
CA ALA A 174 -17.68 15.40 -5.08
C ALA A 174 -17.49 14.95 -3.62
N ALA A 175 -16.76 13.85 -3.39
CA ALA A 175 -16.42 13.37 -2.06
C ALA A 175 -15.45 14.32 -1.34
N GLU A 176 -14.46 14.86 -2.04
CA GLU A 176 -13.51 15.84 -1.51
C GLU A 176 -14.23 17.10 -1.00
N ALA A 177 -15.07 17.72 -1.84
CA ALA A 177 -15.86 18.88 -1.44
C ALA A 177 -16.77 18.58 -0.23
N MET A 178 -17.34 17.37 -0.16
CA MET A 178 -18.12 16.94 1.00
C MET A 178 -17.28 16.84 2.27
N VAL A 179 -16.07 16.28 2.19
CA VAL A 179 -15.15 16.21 3.34
C VAL A 179 -14.79 17.63 3.80
N GLU A 180 -14.41 18.51 2.88
CA GLU A 180 -14.05 19.90 3.18
C GLU A 180 -15.18 20.65 3.87
N GLU A 181 -16.41 20.58 3.35
CA GLU A 181 -17.57 21.23 3.94
C GLU A 181 -17.87 20.72 5.36
N VAL A 182 -17.84 19.40 5.57
CA VAL A 182 -18.10 18.81 6.89
C VAL A 182 -17.01 19.22 7.87
N MET A 183 -15.74 19.14 7.46
CA MET A 183 -14.62 19.52 8.32
C MET A 183 -14.59 21.02 8.62
N ALA A 184 -14.97 21.87 7.67
CA ALA A 184 -15.12 23.31 7.88
C ALA A 184 -16.27 23.61 8.87
N ALA A 185 -17.41 22.93 8.76
CA ALA A 185 -18.52 23.07 9.70
C ALA A 185 -18.13 22.61 11.13
N VAL A 186 -17.34 21.54 11.26
CA VAL A 186 -16.78 21.08 12.54
C VAL A 186 -15.80 22.13 13.10
N ALA A 187 -14.90 22.64 12.27
CA ALA A 187 -13.91 23.63 12.68
C ALA A 187 -14.55 24.95 13.12
N ALA A 188 -15.66 25.37 12.50
CA ALA A 188 -16.41 26.57 12.88
C ALA A 188 -17.02 26.48 14.29
N ARG A 189 -17.16 25.28 14.86
CA ARG A 189 -17.60 25.07 16.26
C ARG A 189 -16.44 25.05 17.25
N ALA A 190 -15.20 25.22 16.79
CA ALA A 190 -14.06 25.23 17.69
C ALA A 190 -14.09 26.45 18.61
N SER A 191 -13.92 26.22 19.92
CA SER A 191 -13.71 27.26 20.92
C SER A 191 -12.31 27.08 21.51
N ASN A 192 -11.51 28.15 21.51
CA ASN A 192 -10.10 28.11 21.95
C ASN A 192 -9.27 27.00 21.26
N GLY A 193 -9.50 26.79 19.96
CA GLY A 193 -8.80 25.77 19.17
C GLY A 193 -9.21 24.32 19.49
N ARG A 194 -10.31 24.10 20.22
CA ARG A 194 -10.82 22.78 20.58
C ARG A 194 -12.29 22.65 20.17
N VAL A 195 -12.67 21.47 19.69
CA VAL A 195 -14.06 21.12 19.40
C VAL A 195 -14.55 20.17 20.50
N ALA A 196 -15.65 20.50 21.18
CA ALA A 196 -16.24 19.57 22.14
C ALA A 196 -17.01 18.47 21.40
N ALA A 197 -16.72 17.21 21.70
CA ALA A 197 -17.36 16.07 21.02
C ALA A 197 -18.89 16.00 21.21
N ALA A 198 -19.40 16.61 22.28
CA ALA A 198 -20.83 16.74 22.56
C ALA A 198 -21.55 17.67 21.58
N ASP A 199 -20.84 18.63 20.99
CA ASP A 199 -21.40 19.62 20.06
C ASP A 199 -21.46 19.09 18.62
N LEU A 200 -21.02 17.85 18.40
CA LEU A 200 -21.00 17.19 17.10
C LEU A 200 -22.18 16.24 16.96
N SER A 201 -22.75 16.17 15.76
CA SER A 201 -23.64 15.08 15.38
C SER A 201 -22.87 13.76 15.30
N GLU A 202 -23.59 12.64 15.31
CA GLU A 202 -22.98 11.31 15.14
C GLU A 202 -22.22 11.21 13.81
N GLY A 203 -22.81 11.73 12.72
CA GLY A 203 -22.14 11.81 11.42
C GLY A 203 -20.84 12.60 11.51
N GLU A 204 -20.86 13.83 12.04
CA GLU A 204 -19.65 14.66 12.17
C GLU A 204 -18.56 13.96 12.98
N ARG A 205 -18.90 13.31 14.10
CA ARG A 205 -17.94 12.49 14.86
C ARG A 205 -17.34 11.38 13.99
N GLN A 206 -18.17 10.67 13.22
CA GLN A 206 -17.70 9.64 12.30
C GLN A 206 -16.77 10.21 11.22
N MET A 207 -17.08 11.38 10.64
CA MET A 207 -16.21 12.04 9.66
C MET A 207 -14.86 12.43 10.28
N VAL A 208 -14.87 13.01 11.48
CA VAL A 208 -13.63 13.37 12.19
C VAL A 208 -12.77 12.15 12.45
N THR A 209 -13.35 11.02 12.88
CA THR A 209 -12.63 9.76 13.06
C THR A 209 -12.04 9.25 11.74
N LEU A 210 -12.82 9.23 10.66
CA LEU A 210 -12.35 8.82 9.33
C LEU A 210 -11.22 9.73 8.81
N PHE A 211 -11.37 11.04 9.02
CA PHE A 211 -10.38 12.05 8.63
C PHE A 211 -9.08 11.89 9.42
N ALA A 212 -9.15 11.78 10.75
CA ALA A 212 -7.98 11.57 11.59
C ALA A 212 -7.20 10.30 11.19
N ALA A 213 -7.91 9.17 11.04
CA ALA A 213 -7.29 7.92 10.60
C ALA A 213 -6.65 8.04 9.21
N ALA A 214 -7.32 8.71 8.26
CA ALA A 214 -6.77 8.94 6.92
C ALA A 214 -5.52 9.83 6.93
N GLN A 215 -5.41 10.79 7.85
CA GLN A 215 -4.22 11.62 8.01
C GLN A 215 -3.05 10.85 8.61
N GLU A 216 -3.28 10.02 9.63
CA GLU A 216 -2.25 9.21 10.27
C GLU A 216 -1.66 8.16 9.32
N GLU A 217 -2.52 7.55 8.50
CA GLU A 217 -2.16 6.48 7.56
C GLU A 217 -1.84 7.01 6.16
N TRP A 218 -1.70 8.33 5.99
CA TRP A 218 -1.62 8.97 4.69
C TRP A 218 -0.50 8.40 3.81
N GLN A 219 -0.83 8.02 2.57
CA GLN A 219 0.09 7.39 1.61
C GLN A 219 0.79 6.12 2.12
N GLN A 220 0.26 5.45 3.13
CA GLN A 220 0.90 4.25 3.63
C GLN A 220 0.80 3.09 2.63
N VAL A 221 1.90 2.36 2.48
CA VAL A 221 2.00 1.12 1.71
C VAL A 221 2.47 0.03 2.66
N CYS A 222 1.70 -1.04 2.76
CA CYS A 222 1.97 -2.15 3.65
C CYS A 222 2.21 -3.44 2.86
N LEU A 223 3.30 -4.15 3.15
CA LEU A 223 3.50 -5.51 2.68
C LEU A 223 2.66 -6.47 3.52
N VAL A 224 1.89 -7.34 2.86
CA VAL A 224 1.11 -8.39 3.51
C VAL A 224 2.04 -9.57 3.80
N VAL A 225 2.33 -9.79 5.08
CA VAL A 225 3.21 -10.86 5.56
C VAL A 225 2.44 -12.17 5.63
N SER A 226 1.19 -12.12 6.08
CA SER A 226 0.28 -13.25 6.08
C SER A 226 -1.15 -12.79 5.83
N ALA A 227 -1.92 -13.63 5.12
CA ALA A 227 -3.34 -13.44 4.89
C ALA A 227 -4.03 -14.80 5.05
N SER A 228 -4.97 -14.89 5.98
CA SER A 228 -5.77 -16.09 6.25
C SER A 228 -7.24 -15.72 6.45
N GLY A 229 -8.11 -16.71 6.60
CA GLY A 229 -9.50 -16.48 6.96
C GLY A 229 -9.69 -15.81 8.33
N GLU A 230 -8.65 -15.81 9.17
CA GLU A 230 -8.66 -15.22 10.51
C GLU A 230 -8.23 -13.75 10.52
N GLY A 231 -7.61 -13.26 9.43
CA GLY A 231 -7.10 -11.90 9.38
C GLY A 231 -5.92 -11.71 8.44
N ASN A 232 -5.28 -10.56 8.56
CA ASN A 232 -4.02 -10.27 7.87
C ASN A 232 -3.01 -9.62 8.80
N VAL A 233 -1.73 -9.91 8.56
CA VAL A 233 -0.61 -9.25 9.23
C VAL A 233 0.19 -8.52 8.17
N CYS A 234 0.43 -7.23 8.39
CA CYS A 234 1.11 -6.38 7.42
C CYS A 234 2.19 -5.52 8.08
N VAL A 235 3.19 -5.10 7.30
CA VAL A 235 4.22 -4.16 7.74
C VAL A 235 4.33 -2.98 6.78
N ALA A 236 4.38 -1.76 7.29
CA ALA A 236 4.52 -0.55 6.49
C ALA A 236 5.93 -0.45 5.88
N ILE A 237 6.02 -0.48 4.55
CA ILE A 237 7.30 -0.49 3.83
C ILE A 237 7.83 0.90 3.48
N ASN A 238 7.01 1.93 3.66
CA ASN A 238 7.35 3.32 3.36
C ASN A 238 7.34 4.24 4.59
N ARG A 239 7.71 3.68 5.75
CA ARG A 239 7.89 4.39 7.02
C ARG A 239 9.31 4.17 7.57
N PRO A 240 10.34 4.72 6.89
CA PRO A 240 11.72 4.51 7.31
C PRO A 240 11.97 5.15 8.68
N LEU A 241 12.69 4.42 9.54
CA LEU A 241 13.07 4.84 10.88
C LEU A 241 14.54 5.23 10.94
N ALA A 242 15.43 4.40 10.38
CA ALA A 242 16.87 4.61 10.46
C ALA A 242 17.60 4.02 9.24
N LYS A 243 18.75 4.65 8.89
CA LYS A 243 19.73 4.16 7.90
C LYS A 243 20.89 3.40 8.52
N ALA A 244 21.12 3.61 9.81
CA ALA A 244 22.27 3.10 10.55
C ALA A 244 21.76 2.60 11.90
N VAL A 245 22.44 1.61 12.47
CA VAL A 245 21.99 0.92 13.67
C VAL A 245 23.04 1.04 14.77
N SER A 246 22.65 1.67 15.87
CA SER A 246 23.43 1.66 17.11
C SER A 246 23.27 0.33 17.84
N GLU A 247 24.18 0.00 18.75
CA GLU A 247 24.09 -1.22 19.56
C GLU A 247 22.76 -1.35 20.32
N ARG A 248 22.24 -0.23 20.85
CA ARG A 248 20.93 -0.21 21.52
C ARG A 248 19.79 -0.53 20.55
N LEU A 249 19.82 0.02 19.34
CA LEU A 249 18.79 -0.27 18.34
C LEU A 249 18.92 -1.71 17.81
N ALA A 250 20.14 -2.22 17.63
CA ALA A 250 20.39 -3.62 17.26
C ALA A 250 19.83 -4.59 18.31
N ALA A 251 20.04 -4.30 19.60
CA ALA A 251 19.47 -5.08 20.68
C ALA A 251 17.93 -5.08 20.63
N LEU A 252 17.29 -3.93 20.37
CA LEU A 252 15.83 -3.84 20.22
C LEU A 252 15.32 -4.59 18.98
N ILE A 253 16.02 -4.48 17.85
CA ILE A 253 15.68 -5.18 16.60
C ILE A 253 15.71 -6.70 16.82
N LEU A 254 16.76 -7.21 17.46
CA LEU A 254 16.93 -8.65 17.65
C LEU A 254 16.07 -9.22 18.77
N ASN A 255 15.89 -8.47 19.86
CA ASN A 255 15.33 -9.01 21.10
C ASN A 255 13.95 -8.45 21.48
N GLY A 256 13.53 -7.33 20.87
CA GLY A 256 12.36 -6.59 21.31
C GLY A 256 12.55 -6.01 22.72
N GLY A 257 11.44 -5.92 23.47
CA GLY A 257 11.41 -5.46 24.86
C GLY A 257 11.44 -6.58 25.91
N ALA A 258 11.53 -7.85 25.48
CA ALA A 258 11.56 -9.02 26.36
C ALA A 258 13.01 -9.42 26.73
N PRO A 259 13.23 -10.33 27.69
CA PRO A 259 14.57 -10.86 27.98
C PRO A 259 15.22 -11.38 26.69
N PRO A 260 16.50 -11.08 26.46
CA PRO A 260 17.09 -11.18 25.14
C PRO A 260 17.22 -12.64 24.66
N PRO A 261 16.52 -13.05 23.59
CA PRO A 261 16.74 -14.36 22.97
C PRO A 261 18.14 -14.47 22.33
N HIS A 262 18.75 -13.35 21.93
CA HIS A 262 20.08 -13.30 21.36
C HIS A 262 21.12 -12.77 22.34
N SER A 263 22.30 -13.40 22.37
CA SER A 263 23.42 -12.97 23.22
C SER A 263 24.02 -11.64 22.77
N ALA A 264 24.80 -11.01 23.65
CA ALA A 264 25.55 -9.79 23.33
C ALA A 264 26.50 -9.97 22.13
N ASP A 265 27.07 -11.16 21.95
CA ASP A 265 27.93 -11.47 20.81
C ASP A 265 27.17 -11.40 19.48
N VAL A 266 25.92 -11.89 19.46
CA VAL A 266 25.07 -11.80 18.26
C VAL A 266 24.69 -10.35 17.96
N VAL A 267 24.39 -9.56 18.99
CA VAL A 267 24.14 -8.12 18.84
C VAL A 267 25.37 -7.41 18.27
N SER A 268 26.56 -7.71 18.77
CA SER A 268 27.81 -7.14 18.26
C SER A 268 28.08 -7.52 16.80
N LYS A 269 27.85 -8.80 16.43
CA LYS A 269 27.91 -9.24 15.03
C LYS A 269 26.92 -8.48 14.15
N PHE A 270 25.69 -8.30 14.62
CA PHE A 270 24.67 -7.53 13.89
C PHE A 270 25.12 -6.09 13.65
N VAL A 271 25.68 -5.41 14.67
CA VAL A 271 26.18 -4.04 14.51
C VAL A 271 27.32 -3.98 13.49
N ARG A 272 28.20 -4.98 13.46
CA ARG A 272 29.25 -5.05 12.44
C ARG A 272 28.70 -5.26 11.02
N ALA A 273 27.60 -6.00 10.88
CA ALA A 273 26.96 -6.27 9.59
C ALA A 273 26.09 -5.10 9.09
N PHE A 274 25.26 -4.54 9.96
CA PHE A 274 24.17 -3.61 9.63
C PHE A 274 24.31 -2.22 10.28
N GLY A 275 25.38 -1.97 11.05
CA GLY A 275 25.54 -0.76 11.84
C GLY A 275 25.68 0.50 11.00
N GLU A 276 26.46 0.43 9.91
CA GLU A 276 26.66 1.58 9.01
C GLU A 276 25.48 1.78 8.05
N GLN A 277 24.88 0.67 7.59
CA GLN A 277 23.79 0.67 6.62
C GLN A 277 22.75 -0.40 6.97
N ALA A 278 21.49 0.01 7.13
CA ALA A 278 20.35 -0.87 7.30
C ALA A 278 19.06 -0.17 6.88
N GLY A 279 18.12 -0.93 6.31
CA GLY A 279 16.75 -0.48 6.12
C GLY A 279 15.89 -0.83 7.33
N VAL A 280 15.79 0.08 8.32
CA VAL A 280 14.90 -0.10 9.49
C VAL A 280 13.64 0.74 9.32
N TYR A 281 12.48 0.15 9.60
CA TYR A 281 11.16 0.74 9.36
C TYR A 281 10.24 0.59 10.57
N VAL A 282 9.31 1.53 10.73
CA VAL A 282 8.16 1.36 11.63
C VAL A 282 7.10 0.56 10.88
N GLY A 283 6.95 -0.72 11.22
CA GLY A 283 6.05 -1.64 10.52
C GLY A 283 4.58 -1.45 10.88
N GLY A 284 4.25 -0.94 12.06
CA GLY A 284 2.87 -0.64 12.47
C GLY A 284 2.69 -0.61 13.99
N PRO A 285 1.56 -0.16 14.52
CA PRO A 285 1.41 0.17 15.94
C PRO A 285 1.39 -1.06 16.88
N THR A 286 1.10 -2.24 16.35
CA THR A 286 0.97 -3.47 17.14
C THR A 286 2.33 -4.19 17.26
N ALA A 287 2.51 -4.98 18.32
CA ALA A 287 3.72 -5.81 18.53
C ALA A 287 5.06 -5.04 18.53
N GLN A 288 5.05 -3.75 18.92
CA GLN A 288 6.25 -2.89 19.00
C GLN A 288 7.33 -3.40 19.98
N ALA A 289 6.95 -4.25 20.94
CA ALA A 289 7.86 -4.87 21.89
C ALA A 289 8.40 -6.25 21.44
N ALA A 290 7.96 -6.76 20.29
CA ALA A 290 8.52 -8.00 19.73
C ALA A 290 9.84 -7.71 18.98
N PRO A 291 10.68 -8.73 18.75
CA PRO A 291 11.76 -8.63 17.77
C PRO A 291 11.24 -8.13 16.41
N ALA A 292 12.06 -7.36 15.71
CA ALA A 292 11.73 -6.85 14.41
C ALA A 292 11.54 -7.99 13.41
N LEU A 293 10.57 -7.84 12.51
CA LEU A 293 10.39 -8.75 11.39
C LEU A 293 11.46 -8.46 10.33
N LEU A 294 12.20 -9.49 9.93
CA LEU A 294 13.15 -9.42 8.83
C LEU A 294 12.44 -9.83 7.53
N VAL A 295 12.50 -9.00 6.49
CA VAL A 295 12.05 -9.34 5.12
C VAL A 295 13.18 -9.13 4.11
N HIS A 296 13.35 -10.06 3.18
CA HIS A 296 14.39 -10.02 2.15
C HIS A 296 14.02 -10.87 0.92
N GLY A 297 14.88 -10.86 -0.10
CA GLY A 297 14.69 -11.59 -1.37
C GLY A 297 15.51 -12.87 -1.53
N HIS A 298 16.14 -13.35 -0.46
CA HIS A 298 17.08 -14.48 -0.50
C HIS A 298 16.49 -15.70 0.19
N ASP A 299 16.71 -16.89 -0.36
CA ASP A 299 16.36 -18.14 0.32
C ASP A 299 17.49 -18.51 1.28
N LEU A 300 17.36 -18.08 2.54
CA LEU A 300 18.37 -18.27 3.58
C LEU A 300 18.01 -19.42 4.52
N PRO A 301 19.01 -20.11 5.12
CA PRO A 301 18.76 -21.06 6.20
C PRO A 301 17.93 -20.45 7.33
N GLY A 302 16.80 -21.08 7.64
CA GLY A 302 15.86 -20.62 8.66
C GLY A 302 14.94 -19.47 8.21
N SER A 303 14.90 -19.17 6.91
CA SER A 303 13.91 -18.30 6.31
C SER A 303 12.72 -19.10 5.75
N THR A 304 11.59 -18.44 5.60
CA THR A 304 10.36 -18.99 5.01
C THR A 304 9.83 -18.00 3.99
N GLU A 305 9.46 -18.48 2.81
CA GLU A 305 8.80 -17.65 1.79
C GLU A 305 7.41 -17.22 2.27
N LEU A 306 7.06 -15.94 2.11
CA LEU A 306 5.77 -15.38 2.56
C LEU A 306 4.59 -16.03 1.84
N ALA A 307 4.75 -16.26 0.53
CA ALA A 307 3.81 -17.00 -0.29
C ALA A 307 4.56 -17.68 -1.44
N PRO A 308 4.13 -18.88 -1.89
CA PRO A 308 4.77 -19.58 -2.98
C PRO A 308 4.95 -18.71 -4.23
N GLY A 309 6.18 -18.58 -4.71
CA GLY A 309 6.54 -17.83 -5.91
C GLY A 309 6.58 -16.31 -5.74
N SER A 310 6.42 -15.79 -4.52
CA SER A 310 6.61 -14.37 -4.22
C SER A 310 8.09 -13.98 -4.22
N ARG A 311 8.98 -14.93 -3.93
CA ARG A 311 10.42 -14.76 -3.68
C ARG A 311 10.70 -13.73 -2.58
N LEU A 312 9.73 -13.51 -1.70
CA LEU A 312 9.85 -12.68 -0.50
C LEU A 312 9.94 -13.61 0.69
N PHE A 313 10.96 -13.44 1.51
CA PHE A 313 11.26 -14.32 2.63
C PHE A 313 11.25 -13.56 3.94
N THR A 314 10.89 -14.25 5.02
CA THR A 314 11.04 -13.80 6.41
C THR A 314 11.85 -14.79 7.22
N GLY A 315 12.56 -14.32 8.25
CA GLY A 315 13.42 -15.17 9.09
C GLY A 315 14.87 -15.16 8.60
N GLY A 316 15.64 -16.21 8.91
CA GLY A 316 17.03 -16.32 8.45
C GLY A 316 18.02 -15.32 9.07
N VAL A 317 17.71 -14.74 10.22
CA VAL A 317 18.50 -13.67 10.87
C VAL A 317 19.99 -14.01 11.01
N ALA A 318 20.32 -15.21 11.48
CA ALA A 318 21.72 -15.62 11.65
C ALA A 318 22.47 -15.69 10.32
N ALA A 319 21.85 -16.31 9.30
CA ALA A 319 22.42 -16.43 7.97
C ALA A 319 22.56 -15.07 7.27
N ALA A 320 21.61 -14.14 7.48
CA ALA A 320 21.70 -12.79 6.96
C ALA A 320 22.90 -12.03 7.56
N ILE A 321 23.11 -12.12 8.88
CA ILE A 321 24.26 -11.49 9.56
C ILE A 321 25.57 -12.07 9.02
N ASP A 322 25.69 -13.40 9.01
CA ASP A 322 26.93 -14.06 8.59
C ASP A 322 27.24 -13.81 7.10
N GLY A 323 26.22 -13.83 6.22
CA GLY A 323 26.38 -13.55 4.79
C GLY A 323 26.78 -12.10 4.48
N VAL A 324 26.23 -11.12 5.21
CA VAL A 324 26.67 -9.72 5.09
C VAL A 324 28.12 -9.55 5.57
N LEU A 325 28.50 -10.20 6.68
CA LEU A 325 29.90 -10.16 7.17
C LEU A 325 30.87 -10.85 6.22
N ALA A 326 30.42 -11.86 5.47
CA ALA A 326 31.19 -12.54 4.44
C ALA A 326 31.27 -11.75 3.12
N GLY A 327 30.48 -10.67 2.97
CA GLY A 327 30.39 -9.89 1.73
C GLY A 327 29.56 -10.57 0.64
N GLU A 328 28.75 -11.57 0.98
CA GLU A 328 27.85 -12.26 0.05
C GLU A 328 26.60 -11.44 -0.26
N TYR A 329 26.17 -10.61 0.68
CA TYR A 329 24.97 -9.78 0.57
C TYR A 329 25.26 -8.33 0.98
N SER A 330 24.50 -7.40 0.41
CA SER A 330 24.45 -6.03 0.87
C SER A 330 23.58 -5.93 2.13
N PRO A 331 23.95 -5.10 3.13
CA PRO A 331 23.05 -4.79 4.25
C PRO A 331 21.69 -4.23 3.79
N LEU A 332 21.66 -3.59 2.61
CA LEU A 332 20.47 -3.03 1.98
C LEU A 332 19.64 -4.07 1.19
N ASP A 333 19.98 -5.35 1.24
CA ASP A 333 19.11 -6.43 0.77
C ASP A 333 18.03 -6.79 1.80
N PHE A 334 18.20 -6.34 3.05
CA PHE A 334 17.40 -6.71 4.20
C PHE A 334 16.56 -5.54 4.72
N ARG A 335 15.32 -5.83 5.15
CA ARG A 335 14.38 -4.86 5.71
C ARG A 335 13.95 -5.30 7.10
N TRP A 336 14.15 -4.43 8.10
CA TRP A 336 13.82 -4.68 9.49
C TRP A 336 12.60 -3.87 9.90
N PHE A 337 11.51 -4.51 10.29
CA PHE A 337 10.26 -3.84 10.65
C PHE A 337 9.96 -3.97 12.14
N ILE A 338 9.88 -2.82 12.82
CA ILE A 338 9.47 -2.76 14.23
C ILE A 338 7.96 -2.60 14.29
N GLY A 339 7.30 -3.58 14.90
CA GLY A 339 5.84 -3.66 14.97
C GLY A 339 5.19 -4.01 13.63
N ARG A 340 3.86 -4.08 13.63
CA ARG A 340 3.03 -4.52 12.51
C ARG A 340 1.61 -3.96 12.60
N HIS A 341 0.89 -4.05 11.50
CA HIS A 341 -0.57 -3.92 11.46
C HIS A 341 -1.23 -5.29 11.49
N GLU A 342 -2.42 -5.35 12.08
CA GLU A 342 -3.26 -6.54 12.12
C GLU A 342 -4.65 -6.16 11.62
N ASN A 343 -5.24 -7.01 10.77
CA ASN A 343 -6.62 -6.92 10.30
C ASN A 343 -6.96 -5.62 9.56
N LEU A 344 -6.07 -5.17 8.67
CA LEU A 344 -6.36 -4.01 7.83
C LEU A 344 -7.53 -4.34 6.86
N PRO A 345 -8.64 -3.56 6.89
CA PRO A 345 -9.85 -3.91 6.15
C PRO A 345 -9.82 -3.40 4.71
N THR A 346 -10.11 -4.28 3.75
CA THR A 346 -10.28 -3.91 2.33
C THR A 346 -11.74 -3.61 1.98
N SER A 347 -12.70 -4.22 2.68
CA SER A 347 -14.14 -4.10 2.39
C SER A 347 -14.70 -2.68 2.55
N GLY A 348 -14.06 -1.83 3.34
CA GLY A 348 -14.47 -0.44 3.56
C GLY A 348 -13.93 0.56 2.54
N GLY A 349 -13.11 0.10 1.58
CA GLY A 349 -12.43 0.96 0.60
C GLY A 349 -11.27 1.77 1.16
N ALA A 350 -10.95 1.61 2.45
CA ALA A 350 -9.84 2.31 3.10
C ALA A 350 -8.48 1.79 2.59
N TRP A 351 -8.37 0.48 2.41
CA TRP A 351 -7.18 -0.19 1.91
C TRP A 351 -7.50 -0.92 0.61
N ARG A 352 -6.62 -0.79 -0.39
CA ARG A 352 -6.68 -1.49 -1.68
C ARG A 352 -5.64 -2.59 -1.70
N ALA A 353 -6.05 -3.81 -2.03
CA ALA A 353 -5.14 -4.93 -2.18
C ALA A 353 -4.53 -4.94 -3.59
N VAL A 354 -3.22 -5.13 -3.64
CA VAL A 354 -2.42 -5.03 -4.85
C VAL A 354 -1.43 -6.19 -4.89
N ALA A 355 -1.45 -6.98 -5.96
CA ALA A 355 -0.36 -7.90 -6.27
C ALA A 355 0.79 -7.10 -6.88
N CYS A 356 2.04 -7.45 -6.58
CA CYS A 356 3.19 -6.73 -7.14
C CYS A 356 4.37 -7.65 -7.40
N ALA A 357 5.30 -7.15 -8.22
CA ALA A 357 6.61 -7.73 -8.38
C ALA A 357 7.45 -7.55 -7.10
N ARG A 358 8.26 -8.57 -6.76
CA ARG A 358 9.23 -8.51 -5.65
C ARG A 358 10.05 -7.20 -5.59
N PRO A 359 10.63 -6.68 -6.69
CA PRO A 359 11.41 -5.44 -6.62
C PRO A 359 10.60 -4.22 -6.18
N VAL A 360 9.27 -4.20 -6.39
CA VAL A 360 8.39 -3.14 -5.87
C VAL A 360 8.27 -3.23 -4.34
N ALA A 361 8.08 -4.45 -3.80
CA ALA A 361 7.94 -4.69 -2.37
C ALA A 361 9.24 -4.47 -1.56
N LEU A 362 10.41 -4.77 -2.16
CA LEU A 362 11.72 -4.63 -1.50
C LEU A 362 12.37 -3.25 -1.70
N LYS A 363 11.79 -2.39 -2.54
CA LYS A 363 12.33 -1.05 -2.83
C LYS A 363 12.52 -0.25 -1.55
N GLN A 364 13.72 0.31 -1.36
CA GLN A 364 13.99 1.15 -0.20
C GLN A 364 13.34 2.52 -0.39
N CYS A 365 12.41 2.85 0.52
CA CYS A 365 11.60 4.07 0.40
C CYS A 365 12.31 5.35 0.87
N LEU A 366 13.52 5.21 1.36
CA LEU A 366 14.19 6.27 2.08
C LEU A 366 14.93 7.21 1.14
N GLY A 367 14.39 8.42 1.03
CA GLY A 367 14.89 9.44 0.11
C GLY A 367 14.32 9.32 -1.30
N LEU A 368 13.27 8.51 -1.53
CA LEU A 368 12.59 8.46 -2.82
C LEU A 368 12.04 9.85 -3.17
N PRO A 369 12.43 10.44 -4.32
CA PRO A 369 11.86 11.70 -4.80
C PRO A 369 10.34 11.63 -4.97
N LYS A 370 9.85 10.56 -5.59
CA LYS A 370 8.41 10.28 -5.70
C LYS A 370 8.01 9.21 -4.70
N PRO A 371 7.03 9.45 -3.82
CA PRO A 371 6.61 8.46 -2.82
C PRO A 371 6.21 7.12 -3.45
N LEU A 372 6.60 6.00 -2.82
CA LEU A 372 6.27 4.64 -3.29
C LEU A 372 4.77 4.46 -3.54
N TRP A 373 3.92 5.13 -2.74
CA TRP A 373 2.48 5.09 -2.91
C TRP A 373 2.02 5.48 -4.33
N HIS A 374 2.57 6.56 -4.89
CA HIS A 374 2.23 6.99 -6.25
C HIS A 374 2.70 6.00 -7.30
N GLU A 375 3.93 5.51 -7.15
CA GLU A 375 4.52 4.53 -8.06
C GLU A 375 3.71 3.24 -8.11
N VAL A 376 3.28 2.71 -6.96
CA VAL A 376 2.44 1.50 -6.90
C VAL A 376 1.09 1.73 -7.59
N LEU A 377 0.46 2.88 -7.35
CA LEU A 377 -0.83 3.21 -7.96
C LEU A 377 -0.73 3.39 -9.48
N GLU A 378 0.35 3.96 -9.97
CA GLU A 378 0.60 4.14 -11.41
C GLU A 378 0.86 2.81 -12.09
N LEU A 379 1.68 1.95 -11.49
CA LEU A 379 1.91 0.58 -11.97
C LEU A 379 0.59 -0.22 -12.06
N CYS A 380 -0.36 0.01 -11.14
CA CYS A 380 -1.69 -0.62 -11.22
C CYS A 380 -2.53 -0.16 -12.41
N GLY A 381 -2.27 1.03 -12.96
CA GLY A 381 -3.06 1.61 -14.04
C GLY A 381 -4.50 1.99 -13.62
N GLY A 382 -5.34 2.25 -14.62
CA GLY A 382 -6.78 2.43 -14.45
C GLY A 382 -7.19 3.52 -13.45
N GLU A 383 -8.16 3.22 -12.58
CA GLU A 383 -8.63 4.15 -11.55
C GLU A 383 -7.54 4.51 -10.53
N LEU A 384 -6.62 3.59 -10.24
CA LEU A 384 -5.54 3.81 -9.27
C LEU A 384 -4.49 4.78 -9.81
N ALA A 385 -4.10 4.67 -11.09
CA ALA A 385 -3.22 5.65 -11.71
C ALA A 385 -3.86 7.05 -11.77
N GLU A 386 -5.17 7.13 -12.06
CA GLU A 386 -5.91 8.40 -12.02
C GLU A 386 -5.93 9.00 -10.61
N LEU A 387 -6.12 8.15 -9.58
CA LEU A 387 -6.04 8.56 -8.18
C LEU A 387 -4.66 9.12 -7.82
N SER A 388 -3.57 8.48 -8.26
CA SER A 388 -2.21 9.02 -8.11
C SER A 388 -2.09 10.43 -8.69
N ARG A 389 -2.53 10.61 -9.94
CA ARG A 389 -2.50 11.91 -10.64
C ARG A 389 -3.28 12.98 -9.89
N MET A 390 -4.50 12.66 -9.43
CA MET A 390 -5.34 13.61 -8.69
C MET A 390 -4.69 14.08 -7.38
N GLU A 391 -3.99 13.19 -6.66
CA GLU A 391 -3.29 13.57 -5.42
C GLU A 391 -1.98 14.31 -5.67
N LEU A 392 -1.24 13.97 -6.74
CA LEU A 392 -0.04 14.72 -7.13
C LEU A 392 -0.37 16.18 -7.47
N LEU A 393 -1.51 16.44 -8.12
CA LEU A 393 -1.94 17.80 -8.46
C LEU A 393 -2.19 18.70 -7.24
N LYS A 394 -2.38 18.12 -6.04
CA LYS A 394 -2.54 18.88 -4.80
C LYS A 394 -1.22 19.26 -4.15
N ARG A 395 -0.11 18.72 -4.67
CA ARG A 395 1.22 18.86 -4.09
C ARG A 395 2.05 19.80 -4.94
N ASP A 396 2.09 21.06 -4.52
CA ASP A 396 2.96 22.07 -5.13
C ASP A 396 4.44 21.66 -5.05
N ASP A 397 4.82 20.84 -4.06
CA ASP A 397 6.19 20.36 -3.85
C ASP A 397 6.62 19.22 -4.78
N LEU A 398 5.68 18.60 -5.51
CA LEU A 398 5.94 17.50 -6.44
C LEU A 398 5.60 17.81 -7.90
N GLN A 399 5.19 19.05 -8.20
CA GLN A 399 5.06 19.53 -9.58
C GLN A 399 6.47 19.71 -10.16
N LEU A 400 6.99 18.66 -10.80
CA LEU A 400 8.25 18.66 -11.56
C LEU A 400 8.08 19.30 -12.93
#